data_AF-A0A4U8T5U2-F1
#
_entry.id   AF-A0A4U8T5U2-F1
#
_cell.length_a   1.000
_cell.length_b   1.000
_cell.length_c   1.000
_cell.angle_alpha   90.00
_cell.angle_beta   90.00
_cell.angle_gamma   90.00
#
_symmetry.space_group_name_H-M   'P 1'
#
loop_
_entity.id
_entity.type
_entity.pdbx_description
1 polymer ?
#
loop_
_entity_poly.entity_id
_entity_poly.type
_entity_poly.pdbx_seq_one_letter_code
_entity_poly.pdbx_strand_id
1 'polypeptide(L)'
;MRAVRNDLGLDVDFTLLDAYSRVIATFSVSKDKSARLPIFKPREYLVDSRAQHYYIYAGEGEIKLSECKKYYDLRHIDIKELDYYCQKGKFKPKTCHKQAIKDFCEIFEINAHKGCYFIVPAHFEEVEYALLYGNSTCLRAYF
;
A
#
# COMPACT_ATOMS: atom_id res chain seq x y z
N MET A 1 7.94 7.74 8.42
CA MET A 1 8.49 6.43 8.78
C MET A 1 7.43 5.68 9.58
N ARG A 2 7.36 4.36 9.48
CA ARG A 2 6.39 3.52 10.18
C ARG A 2 7.09 2.43 10.99
N ALA A 3 6.52 2.04 12.13
CA ALA A 3 7.01 0.92 12.91
C ALA A 3 6.66 -0.41 12.22
N VAL A 4 7.69 -1.21 11.93
CA VAL A 4 7.58 -2.51 11.26
C VAL A 4 8.20 -3.56 12.17
N ARG A 5 7.44 -4.57 12.53
CA ARG A 5 7.89 -5.71 13.33
C ARG A 5 8.43 -6.81 12.43
N ASN A 6 9.63 -7.26 12.72
CA ASN A 6 10.20 -8.42 12.06
C ASN A 6 9.63 -9.71 12.66
N ASP A 7 8.69 -10.32 11.95
CA ASP A 7 8.06 -11.60 12.26
C ASP A 7 8.66 -12.78 11.48
N LEU A 8 9.75 -12.57 10.73
CA LEU A 8 10.36 -13.61 9.88
C LEU A 8 11.30 -14.56 10.65
N GLY A 9 11.51 -14.33 11.94
CA GLY A 9 12.30 -15.20 12.81
C GLY A 9 13.81 -15.17 12.56
N LEU A 10 14.31 -14.22 11.77
CA LEU A 10 15.70 -14.07 11.32
C LEU A 10 16.08 -12.58 11.36
N ASP A 11 17.36 -12.25 11.50
CA ASP A 11 17.81 -10.88 11.31
C ASP A 11 17.78 -10.51 9.82
N VAL A 12 17.24 -9.33 9.49
CA VAL A 12 17.07 -8.88 8.11
C VAL A 12 17.67 -7.50 7.93
N ASP A 13 18.54 -7.38 6.93
CA ASP A 13 19.07 -6.12 6.46
C ASP A 13 18.29 -5.66 5.23
N PHE A 14 17.83 -4.41 5.27
CA PHE A 14 17.14 -3.74 4.19
C PHE A 14 18.04 -2.68 3.57
N THR A 15 17.92 -2.54 2.26
CA THR A 15 18.52 -1.46 1.48
C THR A 15 17.41 -0.70 0.80
N LEU A 16 17.35 0.60 1.03
CA LEU A 16 16.48 1.52 0.31
C LEU A 16 17.21 1.97 -0.96
N LEU A 17 16.58 1.73 -2.10
CA LEU A 17 17.10 2.07 -3.43
C LEU A 17 16.21 3.13 -4.09
N ASP A 18 16.82 4.01 -4.88
CA ASP A 18 16.10 4.91 -5.79
C ASP A 18 15.72 4.19 -7.10
N ALA A 19 15.00 4.89 -7.99
CA ALA A 19 14.59 4.37 -9.29
C ALA A 19 15.74 4.01 -10.24
N TYR A 20 16.97 4.44 -9.92
CA TYR A 20 18.20 4.14 -10.66
C TYR A 20 19.07 3.10 -9.95
N SER A 21 18.51 2.40 -8.95
CA SER A 21 19.19 1.37 -8.15
C SER A 21 20.37 1.88 -7.33
N ARG A 22 20.38 3.17 -6.98
CA ARG A 22 21.37 3.75 -6.09
C ARG A 22 20.92 3.57 -4.64
N VAL A 23 21.86 3.20 -3.79
CA VAL A 23 21.62 3.04 -2.34
C VAL A 23 21.41 4.42 -1.72
N ILE A 24 20.22 4.61 -1.14
CA ILE A 24 19.86 5.79 -0.36
C ILE A 24 20.21 5.54 1.12
N ALA A 25 19.81 4.38 1.66
CA ALA A 25 19.99 4.04 3.07
C ALA A 25 19.97 2.53 3.30
N THR A 26 20.51 2.09 4.43
CA THR A 26 20.44 0.71 4.90
C THR A 26 19.88 0.64 6.32
N PHE A 27 19.13 -0.42 6.61
CA PHE A 27 18.46 -0.64 7.89
C PHE A 27 18.63 -2.09 8.32
N SER A 28 19.07 -2.32 9.55
CA SER A 28 19.13 -3.67 10.12
C SER A 28 18.00 -3.85 11.12
N VAL A 29 17.19 -4.90 10.94
CA VAL A 29 16.06 -5.22 11.82
C VAL A 29 16.27 -6.60 12.42
N SER A 30 16.62 -6.63 13.71
CA SER A 30 16.79 -7.89 14.43
C SER A 30 15.47 -8.67 14.52
N LYS A 31 15.59 -9.98 14.65
CA LYS A 31 14.48 -10.91 14.91
C LYS A 31 13.59 -10.42 16.04
N ASP A 32 12.27 -10.51 15.84
CA ASP A 32 11.22 -10.18 16.81
C ASP A 32 11.25 -8.73 17.33
N LYS A 33 12.08 -7.87 16.75
CA LYS A 33 12.15 -6.44 17.06
C LYS A 33 11.40 -5.62 16.04
N SER A 34 11.03 -4.43 16.48
CA SER A 34 10.40 -3.42 15.64
C SER A 34 11.40 -2.35 15.27
N ALA A 35 11.41 -1.96 14.00
CA ALA A 35 12.22 -0.88 13.49
C ALA A 35 11.35 0.16 12.77
N ARG A 36 11.83 1.40 12.72
CA ARG A 36 11.17 2.46 11.94
C ARG A 36 11.72 2.45 10.52
N LEU A 37 10.91 2.00 9.57
CA LEU A 37 11.26 1.95 8.16
C LEU A 37 10.64 3.14 7.41
N PRO A 38 11.28 3.59 6.31
CA PRO A 38 10.73 4.66 5.46
C PRO A 38 9.40 4.23 4.86
N ILE A 39 8.48 5.19 4.71
CA ILE A 39 7.21 4.95 4.03
C ILE A 39 7.51 4.86 2.53
N PHE A 40 6.87 3.90 1.86
CA PHE A 40 6.95 3.69 0.44
C PHE A 40 6.59 4.97 -0.32
N LYS A 41 7.48 5.35 -1.24
CA LYS A 41 7.25 6.44 -2.18
C LYS A 41 7.37 5.90 -3.60
N PRO A 42 6.58 6.41 -4.55
CA PRO A 42 6.81 6.13 -5.96
C PRO A 42 8.27 6.45 -6.31
N ARG A 43 8.96 5.54 -7.03
CA ARG A 43 10.38 5.63 -7.41
C ARG A 43 11.39 5.27 -6.32
N GLU A 44 10.96 4.82 -5.16
CA GLU A 44 11.83 4.24 -4.14
C GLU A 44 11.37 2.81 -3.86
N TYR A 45 12.30 1.89 -3.62
CA TYR A 45 11.95 0.52 -3.25
C TYR A 45 12.89 0.00 -2.17
N LEU A 46 12.30 -0.68 -1.18
CA LEU A 46 13.02 -1.30 -0.09
C LEU A 46 13.22 -2.77 -0.42
N VAL A 47 14.47 -3.24 -0.40
CA VAL A 47 14.82 -4.64 -0.68
C VAL A 47 15.59 -5.25 0.47
N ASP A 48 15.38 -6.54 0.73
CA ASP A 48 16.24 -7.30 1.63
C ASP A 48 17.49 -7.85 0.92
N SER A 49 18.35 -8.51 1.69
CA SER A 49 19.55 -9.21 1.20
C SER A 49 19.26 -10.34 0.19
N ARG A 50 18.01 -10.77 0.05
CA ARG A 50 17.54 -11.78 -0.91
C ARG A 50 16.88 -11.13 -2.13
N ALA A 51 16.99 -9.82 -2.29
CA ALA A 51 16.34 -9.03 -3.33
C ALA A 51 14.79 -9.11 -3.31
N GLN A 52 14.20 -9.40 -2.14
CA GLN A 52 12.75 -9.35 -1.97
C GLN A 52 12.31 -7.91 -1.71
N HIS A 53 11.29 -7.46 -2.44
CA HIS A 53 10.74 -6.12 -2.31
C HIS A 53 9.74 -6.01 -1.15
N TYR A 54 9.80 -4.89 -0.44
CA TYR A 54 8.90 -4.53 0.64
C TYR A 54 8.31 -3.13 0.41
N TYR A 55 7.02 -3.00 0.65
CA TYR A 55 6.20 -1.81 0.47
C TYR A 55 5.61 -1.41 1.83
N ILE A 56 6.25 -0.44 2.49
CA ILE A 56 5.82 0.04 3.80
C ILE A 56 4.82 1.19 3.62
N TYR A 57 3.53 0.92 3.73
CA TYR A 57 2.50 1.96 3.59
C TYR A 57 2.32 2.79 4.87
N ALA A 58 1.80 4.01 4.70
CA ALA A 58 1.38 4.84 5.83
C ALA A 58 0.24 4.17 6.60
N GLY A 59 -0.07 4.69 7.79
CA GLY A 59 -1.13 4.18 8.65
C GLY A 59 -0.72 4.05 10.10
N GLU A 60 -1.67 3.61 10.91
CA GLU A 60 -1.55 3.52 12.36
C GLU A 60 -0.97 2.17 12.82
N GLY A 61 -0.38 2.19 14.02
CA GLY A 61 0.14 1.00 14.68
C GLY A 61 1.38 0.39 14.03
N GLU A 62 1.64 -0.86 14.41
CA GLU A 62 2.79 -1.65 13.99
C GLU A 62 2.35 -2.68 12.93
N ILE A 63 3.06 -2.72 11.80
CA ILE A 63 2.82 -3.68 10.72
C ILE A 63 3.84 -4.81 10.76
N LYS A 64 3.43 -6.04 10.46
CA LYS A 64 4.37 -7.15 10.32
C LYS A 64 5.07 -7.10 8.98
N LEU A 65 6.34 -7.47 8.99
CA LEU A 65 7.16 -7.47 7.80
C LEU A 65 6.62 -8.44 6.71
N SER A 66 6.02 -9.55 7.13
CA SER A 66 5.34 -10.48 6.21
C SER A 66 4.17 -9.85 5.44
N GLU A 67 3.49 -8.87 6.01
CA GLU A 67 2.36 -8.15 5.40
C GLU A 67 2.82 -7.06 4.42
N CYS A 68 4.09 -6.64 4.50
CA CYS A 68 4.66 -5.58 3.67
C CYS A 68 5.13 -6.04 2.29
N LYS A 69 4.84 -7.27 1.85
CA LYS A 69 5.33 -7.80 0.57
C LYS A 69 4.45 -7.45 -0.62
N LYS A 70 3.19 -7.09 -0.36
CA LYS A 70 2.21 -6.80 -1.40
C LYS A 70 2.30 -5.34 -1.84
N TYR A 71 2.33 -5.14 -3.15
CA TYR A 71 2.23 -3.82 -3.77
C TYR A 71 0.76 -3.49 -4.07
N TYR A 72 0.26 -2.42 -3.47
CA TYR A 72 -1.03 -1.81 -3.75
C TYR A 72 -0.86 -0.57 -4.63
N ASP A 73 -1.55 -0.55 -5.77
CA ASP A 73 -1.58 0.58 -6.70
C ASP A 73 -3.01 1.01 -7.00
N LEU A 74 -3.37 2.21 -6.49
CA LEU A 74 -4.71 2.78 -6.63
C LEU A 74 -4.74 3.98 -7.58
N ARG A 75 -3.62 4.34 -8.23
CA ARG A 75 -3.49 5.58 -9.02
C ARG A 75 -4.46 5.70 -10.18
N HIS A 76 -4.87 4.57 -10.76
CA HIS A 76 -5.68 4.54 -11.97
C HIS A 76 -7.04 3.90 -11.74
N ILE A 77 -7.55 3.81 -10.51
CA ILE A 77 -8.86 3.21 -10.27
C ILE A 77 -9.99 4.12 -10.75
N ASP A 78 -10.95 3.57 -11.51
CA ASP A 78 -12.17 4.28 -11.88
C ASP A 78 -13.22 4.15 -10.77
N ILE A 79 -13.56 5.28 -10.15
CA ILE A 79 -14.55 5.35 -9.07
C ILE A 79 -15.92 4.81 -9.50
N LYS A 80 -16.33 5.02 -10.76
CA LYS A 80 -17.62 4.51 -11.28
C LYS A 80 -17.63 3.00 -11.48
N GLU A 81 -16.45 2.40 -11.65
CA GLU A 81 -16.33 0.94 -11.70
C GLU A 81 -16.23 0.33 -10.32
N LEU A 82 -15.55 1.01 -9.39
CA LEU A 82 -15.52 0.65 -7.99
C LEU A 82 -16.92 0.70 -7.37
N ASP A 83 -17.65 1.81 -7.52
CA ASP A 83 -19.02 1.97 -7.04
C ASP A 83 -19.96 0.89 -7.62
N TYR A 84 -19.86 0.62 -8.92
CA TYR A 84 -20.60 -0.47 -9.55
C TYR A 84 -20.28 -1.83 -8.92
N TYR A 85 -19.00 -2.10 -8.64
CA TYR A 85 -18.57 -3.33 -7.99
C TYR A 85 -19.12 -3.44 -6.57
N CYS A 86 -19.04 -2.38 -5.77
CA CYS A 86 -19.58 -2.32 -4.41
C CYS A 86 -21.10 -2.57 -4.39
N GLN A 87 -21.85 -2.01 -5.34
CA GLN A 87 -23.31 -2.17 -5.40
C GLN A 87 -23.77 -3.52 -5.97
N LYS A 88 -23.05 -4.07 -6.96
CA LYS A 88 -23.49 -5.26 -7.72
C LYS A 88 -22.74 -6.54 -7.35
N GLY A 89 -21.62 -6.44 -6.63
CA GLY A 89 -20.72 -7.54 -6.32
C GLY A 89 -20.05 -8.17 -7.55
N LYS A 90 -20.08 -7.50 -8.71
CA LYS A 90 -19.59 -8.02 -9.99
C LYS A 90 -18.86 -6.93 -10.78
N PHE A 91 -17.83 -7.33 -11.51
CA PHE A 91 -17.07 -6.44 -12.39
C PHE A 91 -17.88 -6.09 -13.65
N LYS A 92 -17.68 -4.87 -14.18
CA LYS A 92 -18.17 -4.53 -15.52
C LYS A 92 -17.47 -5.39 -16.58
N PRO A 93 -18.13 -5.71 -17.71
CA PRO A 93 -17.45 -6.34 -18.83
C PRO A 93 -16.27 -5.48 -19.29
N LYS A 94 -15.10 -6.11 -19.51
CA LYS A 94 -13.87 -5.45 -20.02
C LYS A 94 -13.23 -4.40 -19.10
N THR A 95 -13.57 -4.32 -17.80
CA THR A 95 -12.78 -3.47 -16.88
C THR A 95 -11.32 -3.92 -16.84
N CYS A 96 -10.42 -2.95 -16.98
CA CYS A 96 -8.98 -3.11 -16.73
C CYS A 96 -8.59 -2.84 -15.26
N HIS A 97 -9.53 -2.36 -14.44
CA HIS A 97 -9.31 -1.95 -13.05
C HIS A 97 -9.59 -3.04 -12.02
N LYS A 98 -9.82 -4.30 -12.45
CA LYS A 98 -10.20 -5.41 -11.58
C LYS A 98 -9.25 -5.59 -10.39
N GLN A 99 -7.95 -5.50 -10.62
CA GLN A 99 -6.96 -5.70 -9.56
C GLN A 99 -6.97 -4.55 -8.57
N ALA A 100 -6.96 -3.30 -9.05
CA ALA A 100 -7.05 -2.11 -8.20
C ALA A 100 -8.34 -2.08 -7.36
N ILE A 101 -9.48 -2.49 -7.93
CA ILE A 101 -10.75 -2.61 -7.19
C ILE A 101 -10.64 -3.65 -6.07
N LYS A 102 -10.10 -4.84 -6.36
CA LYS A 102 -9.89 -5.87 -5.33
C LYS A 102 -8.95 -5.40 -4.23
N ASP A 103 -7.85 -4.77 -4.62
CA ASP A 103 -6.85 -4.23 -3.71
C ASP A 103 -7.45 -3.13 -2.82
N PHE A 104 -8.28 -2.24 -3.37
CA PHE A 104 -9.01 -1.25 -2.60
C PHE A 104 -9.94 -1.91 -1.56
N CYS A 105 -10.76 -2.87 -1.99
CA CYS A 105 -11.66 -3.59 -1.08
C CYS A 105 -10.89 -4.32 0.03
N GLU A 106 -9.76 -4.95 -0.29
CA GLU A 106 -8.91 -5.62 0.69
C GLU A 106 -8.32 -4.65 1.72
N ILE A 107 -7.81 -3.50 1.28
CA ILE A 107 -7.31 -2.46 2.20
C ILE A 107 -8.45 -1.94 3.09
N PHE A 108 -9.62 -1.70 2.50
CA PHE A 108 -10.80 -1.23 3.24
C PHE A 108 -11.24 -2.24 4.30
N GLU A 109 -11.30 -3.53 3.97
CA GLU A 109 -11.59 -4.60 4.91
C GLU A 109 -10.54 -4.71 6.02
N ILE A 110 -9.25 -4.63 5.67
CA ILE A 110 -8.16 -4.65 6.66
C ILE A 110 -8.32 -3.48 7.65
N ASN A 111 -8.55 -2.28 7.16
CA ASN A 111 -8.72 -1.08 7.98
C ASN A 111 -9.97 -1.18 8.86
N ALA A 112 -11.09 -1.64 8.29
CA ALA A 112 -12.34 -1.86 9.03
C ALA A 112 -12.18 -2.90 10.14
N HIS A 113 -11.52 -4.04 9.86
CA HIS A 113 -11.25 -5.08 10.85
C HIS A 113 -10.34 -4.62 11.98
N LYS A 114 -9.39 -3.73 11.69
CA LYS A 114 -8.50 -3.14 12.71
C LYS A 114 -9.17 -1.99 13.48
N GLY A 115 -10.23 -1.42 12.93
CA GLY A 115 -10.94 -0.27 13.50
C GLY A 115 -10.17 1.05 13.37
N CYS A 116 -9.17 1.10 12.48
CA CYS A 116 -8.34 2.28 12.24
C CYS A 116 -7.75 2.27 10.82
N TYR A 117 -7.15 3.39 10.40
CA TYR A 117 -6.41 3.49 9.14
C TYR A 117 -5.08 2.73 9.23
N PHE A 118 -5.15 1.41 9.27
CA PHE A 118 -4.00 0.53 9.46
C PHE A 118 -3.08 0.54 8.25
N ILE A 119 -3.59 0.45 7.02
CA ILE A 119 -2.79 0.52 5.79
C ILE A 119 -3.40 1.59 4.90
N VAL A 120 -2.59 2.60 4.56
CA VAL A 120 -2.99 3.72 3.71
C VAL A 120 -1.98 3.87 2.57
N PRO A 121 -2.21 3.17 1.45
CA PRO A 121 -1.44 3.38 0.23
C PRO A 121 -1.73 4.75 -0.38
N ALA A 122 -0.86 5.16 -1.31
CA ALA A 122 -1.07 6.41 -2.04
C ALA A 122 -2.45 6.41 -2.74
N HIS A 123 -3.13 7.54 -2.70
CA HIS A 123 -4.49 7.76 -3.25
C HIS A 123 -5.63 6.99 -2.57
N PHE A 124 -5.39 6.23 -1.49
CA PHE A 124 -6.47 5.51 -0.81
C PHE A 124 -7.56 6.45 -0.27
N GLU A 125 -7.17 7.49 0.47
CA GLU A 125 -8.11 8.46 1.05
C GLU A 125 -8.88 9.24 -0.02
N GLU A 126 -8.22 9.57 -1.14
CA GLU A 126 -8.85 10.25 -2.28
C GLU A 126 -9.96 9.39 -2.90
N VAL A 127 -9.67 8.10 -3.09
CA VAL A 127 -10.62 7.13 -3.65
C VAL A 127 -11.77 6.88 -2.68
N GLU A 128 -11.48 6.72 -1.39
CA GLU A 128 -12.49 6.56 -0.34
C GLU A 128 -13.42 7.78 -0.27
N TYR A 129 -12.84 8.99 -0.27
CA TYR A 129 -13.61 10.23 -0.27
C TYR A 129 -14.50 10.35 -1.52
N ALA A 130 -13.96 10.06 -2.70
CA ALA A 130 -14.73 10.10 -3.94
C ALA A 130 -15.88 9.08 -3.94
N LEU A 131 -15.68 7.91 -3.35
CA LEU A 131 -16.70 6.87 -3.22
C LEU A 131 -17.83 7.27 -2.24
N LEU A 132 -17.48 7.85 -1.08
CA LEU A 132 -18.46 8.20 -0.05
C LEU A 132 -19.28 9.46 -0.38
N TYR A 133 -18.63 10.48 -0.94
CA TYR A 133 -19.25 11.79 -1.15
C TYR A 133 -19.66 12.05 -2.61
N GLY A 134 -19.49 11.05 -3.49
CA GLY A 134 -19.99 11.09 -4.87
C GLY A 134 -19.34 12.15 -5.76
N ASN A 135 -18.22 12.76 -5.34
CA ASN A 135 -17.52 13.76 -6.13
C ASN A 135 -16.76 13.07 -7.27
N SER A 136 -17.47 12.87 -8.38
CA SER A 136 -16.92 12.56 -9.70
C SER A 136 -16.21 13.77 -10.33
N THR A 137 -15.71 14.71 -9.54
CA THR A 137 -14.89 15.82 -10.03
C THR A 137 -13.49 15.32 -10.28
N CYS A 138 -13.32 14.77 -11.49
CA CYS A 138 -12.10 14.82 -12.29
C CYS A 138 -10.80 14.98 -11.49
N LEU A 139 -10.09 13.88 -11.22
CA LEU A 139 -8.62 13.89 -11.07
C LEU A 139 -7.98 14.19 -12.43
N ARG A 140 -8.29 15.37 -13.00
CA ARG A 140 -7.52 16.01 -14.06
C ARG A 140 -6.66 17.09 -13.42
N ALA A 141 -5.35 16.96 -13.64
CA ALA A 141 -4.27 17.84 -13.20
C ALA A 141 -4.06 17.80 -11.68
N TYR A 142 -2.84 17.60 -11.16
CA TYR A 142 -1.65 18.38 -11.48
C TYR A 142 -0.38 17.49 -11.61
N PHE A 143 0.35 17.78 -12.70
CA PHE A 143 1.76 17.51 -13.08
C PHE A 143 2.56 16.39 -12.40
#